data_AF-A0A4Z0JKX8-F1
#
_entry.id   AF-A0A4Z0JKX8-F1
#
_cell.length_a   1.000
_cell.length_b   1.000
_cell.length_c   1.000
_cell.angle_alpha   90.00
_cell.angle_beta   90.00
_cell.angle_gamma   90.00
#
_symmetry.space_group_name_H-M   'P 1'
#
loop_
_entity.id
_entity.type
_entity.pdbx_description
1 polymer ?
#
loop_
_entity_poly.entity_id
_entity_poly.type
_entity_poly.pdbx_seq_one_letter_code
_entity_poly.pdbx_strand_id
1 'polypeptide(L)'
;MKNKVIDAYIDEFKIYLHQLSETEQNDVVEFYREYIADANLQTSDAIINELGTPKNLARKVLTDYSIKMSEENYQNVNNGQLSGNERAKKNLGMIGLVLLALMASPVAIPIALIIILMLALVVGLGIFFILLFLFLVAASVIVGIGLIFMGFWVIFQSFPTAIFYVGMGLLVLGVDFFLIPITIALFKWFFSVIVIFFRWLGKKLLHGRKTPMKGEQKNA
;
A
#
# COMPACT_ATOMS: atom_id res chain seq x y z
N MET A 1 15.47 65.97 -19.16
CA MET A 1 16.06 64.80 -19.87
C MET A 1 16.25 63.58 -18.96
N LYS A 2 16.62 63.75 -17.67
CA LYS A 2 16.90 62.64 -16.74
C LYS A 2 15.73 61.65 -16.56
N ASN A 3 14.51 62.15 -16.35
CA ASN A 3 13.34 61.27 -16.17
C ASN A 3 13.00 60.44 -17.41
N LYS A 4 13.24 60.99 -18.62
CA LYS A 4 12.92 60.31 -19.88
C LYS A 4 13.72 59.03 -20.11
N VAL A 5 14.96 58.97 -19.61
CA VAL A 5 15.83 57.80 -19.76
C VAL A 5 15.41 56.68 -18.81
N ILE A 6 15.02 57.05 -17.59
CA ILE A 6 14.51 56.13 -16.56
C ILE A 6 13.17 55.55 -17.02
N ASP A 7 12.26 56.40 -17.50
CA ASP A 7 10.94 55.99 -17.99
C ASP A 7 11.08 54.99 -19.15
N ALA A 8 11.99 55.24 -20.11
CA ALA A 8 12.22 54.33 -21.23
C ALA A 8 12.74 52.94 -20.79
N TYR A 9 13.67 52.89 -19.83
CA TYR A 9 14.19 51.61 -19.31
C TYR A 9 13.10 50.83 -18.56
N ILE A 10 12.32 51.53 -17.74
CA ILE A 10 11.23 50.95 -16.93
C ILE A 10 10.08 50.45 -17.82
N ASP A 11 9.71 51.19 -18.87
CA ASP A 11 8.68 50.78 -19.82
C ASP A 11 9.09 49.49 -20.55
N GLU A 12 10.35 49.39 -20.97
CA GLU A 12 10.85 48.16 -21.62
C GLU A 12 10.92 47.00 -20.62
N PHE A 13 11.33 47.26 -19.38
CA PHE A 13 11.35 46.27 -18.31
C PHE A 13 9.95 45.71 -18.02
N LYS A 14 8.93 46.59 -17.96
CA LYS A 14 7.52 46.21 -17.74
C LYS A 14 6.98 45.27 -18.81
N ILE A 15 7.36 45.45 -20.08
CA ILE A 15 6.97 44.55 -21.19
C ILE A 15 7.42 43.10 -20.92
N TYR A 16 8.61 42.92 -20.34
CA TYR A 16 9.14 41.58 -20.05
C TYR A 16 8.53 40.94 -18.79
N LEU A 17 7.75 41.67 -17.98
CA LEU A 17 7.08 41.18 -16.77
C LEU A 17 5.65 40.66 -17.00
N HIS A 18 5.22 40.46 -18.25
CA HIS A 18 3.86 40.01 -18.60
C HIS A 18 3.37 38.71 -17.92
N GLN A 19 4.26 37.94 -17.29
CA GLN A 19 3.90 36.73 -16.53
C GLN A 19 3.37 37.03 -15.11
N LEU A 20 3.57 38.25 -14.60
CA LEU A 20 3.03 38.73 -13.32
C LEU A 20 1.65 39.37 -13.51
N SER A 21 0.82 39.39 -12.47
CA SER A 21 -0.43 40.16 -12.47
C SER A 21 -0.16 41.67 -12.54
N GLU A 22 -1.13 42.47 -13.01
CA GLU A 22 -0.95 43.92 -13.16
C GLU A 22 -0.56 44.63 -11.84
N THR A 23 -1.07 44.14 -10.70
CA THR A 23 -0.72 44.64 -9.37
C THR A 23 0.75 44.35 -9.04
N GLU A 24 1.20 43.12 -9.25
CA GLU A 24 2.59 42.73 -8.97
C GLU A 24 3.58 43.41 -9.92
N GLN A 25 3.20 43.60 -11.18
CA GLN A 25 4.02 44.35 -12.14
C GLN A 25 4.25 45.79 -11.67
N ASN A 26 3.20 46.47 -11.18
CA ASN A 26 3.31 47.84 -10.71
C ASN A 26 4.17 47.92 -9.45
N ASP A 27 4.03 46.99 -8.51
CA ASP A 27 4.85 46.96 -7.29
C ASP A 27 6.34 46.77 -7.60
N VAL A 28 6.66 45.84 -8.51
CA VAL A 28 8.04 45.59 -8.95
C VAL A 28 8.62 46.81 -9.68
N VAL A 29 7.84 47.40 -10.58
CA VAL A 29 8.27 48.58 -11.34
C VAL A 29 8.53 49.77 -10.41
N GLU A 30 7.66 50.00 -9.42
CA GLU A 30 7.82 51.09 -8.47
C GLU A 30 9.08 50.91 -7.61
N PHE A 31 9.33 49.68 -7.13
CA PHE A 31 10.54 49.36 -6.38
C PHE A 31 11.83 49.70 -7.15
N TYR A 32 11.92 49.31 -8.42
CA TYR A 32 13.11 49.62 -9.22
C TYR A 32 13.19 51.09 -9.63
N ARG A 33 12.05 51.78 -9.75
CA ARG A 33 12.00 53.23 -9.97
C ARG A 33 12.54 54.00 -8.77
N GLU A 34 12.17 53.61 -7.54
CA GLU A 34 12.73 54.14 -6.30
C GLU A 34 14.23 53.84 -6.19
N TYR A 35 14.65 52.60 -6.48
CA TYR A 35 16.06 52.21 -6.44
C TYR A 35 16.93 53.03 -7.40
N ILE A 36 16.47 53.25 -8.64
CA ILE A 36 17.18 54.08 -9.64
C ILE A 36 17.30 55.53 -9.17
N ALA A 37 16.26 56.05 -8.50
CA ALA A 37 16.25 57.39 -7.95
C ALA A 37 17.23 57.53 -6.77
N ASP A 38 17.22 56.58 -5.84
CA ASP A 38 18.08 56.57 -4.65
C ASP A 38 19.56 56.33 -4.99
N ALA A 39 19.83 55.41 -5.92
CA ALA A 39 21.17 55.16 -6.45
C ALA A 39 21.66 56.28 -7.40
N ASN A 40 20.81 57.28 -7.68
CA ASN A 40 21.11 58.43 -8.54
C ASN A 40 21.63 58.01 -9.93
N LEU A 41 21.03 56.99 -10.54
CA LEU A 41 21.43 56.46 -11.84
C LEU A 41 20.82 57.33 -12.95
N GLN A 42 21.58 58.32 -13.42
CA GLN A 42 21.08 59.36 -14.33
C GLN A 42 21.25 59.08 -15.82
N THR A 43 21.95 58.00 -16.20
CA THR A 43 22.23 57.61 -17.58
C THR A 43 21.88 56.15 -17.85
N SER A 44 21.54 55.84 -19.10
CA SER A 44 21.17 54.47 -19.52
C SER A 44 22.29 53.47 -19.22
N ASP A 45 23.55 53.86 -19.43
CA ASP A 45 24.70 53.00 -19.16
C ASP A 45 24.90 52.73 -17.67
N ALA A 46 24.60 53.71 -16.80
CA ALA A 46 24.66 53.53 -15.36
C ALA A 46 23.57 52.56 -14.88
N ILE A 47 22.36 52.66 -15.43
CA ILE A 47 21.25 51.74 -15.13
C ILE A 47 21.60 50.33 -15.61
N ILE A 48 22.13 50.19 -16.83
CA ILE A 48 22.47 48.88 -17.40
C ILE A 48 23.65 48.22 -16.67
N ASN A 49 24.64 48.99 -16.22
CA ASN A 49 25.77 48.44 -15.46
C ASN A 49 25.34 47.92 -14.09
N GLU A 50 24.42 48.61 -13.41
CA GLU A 50 23.98 48.24 -12.06
C GLU A 50 22.88 47.17 -12.07
N LEU A 51 21.87 47.33 -12.94
CA LEU A 51 20.67 46.48 -12.96
C LEU A 51 20.67 45.45 -14.11
N GLY A 52 21.57 45.59 -15.08
CA GLY A 52 21.57 44.80 -16.30
C GLY A 52 20.66 45.38 -17.39
N THR A 53 20.49 44.65 -18.49
CA THR A 53 19.50 45.03 -19.51
C THR A 53 18.08 44.77 -18.98
N PRO A 54 17.05 45.49 -19.48
CA PRO A 54 15.66 45.29 -19.04
C PRO A 54 15.22 43.83 -19.09
N LYS A 55 15.62 43.11 -20.14
CA LYS A 55 15.37 41.68 -20.34
C LYS A 55 16.06 40.78 -19.31
N ASN A 56 17.31 41.10 -18.94
CA ASN A 56 18.07 40.32 -17.96
C ASN A 56 17.50 40.53 -16.55
N LEU A 57 17.17 41.77 -16.21
CA LEU A 57 16.52 42.11 -14.95
C LEU A 57 15.17 41.40 -14.83
N ALA A 58 14.34 41.43 -15.88
CA ALA A 58 13.05 40.76 -15.90
C ALA A 58 13.17 39.24 -15.70
N ARG A 59 14.14 38.59 -16.36
CA ARG A 59 14.39 37.16 -16.16
C ARG A 59 14.78 36.85 -14.72
N LYS A 60 15.59 37.70 -14.08
CA LYS A 60 16.00 37.54 -12.68
C LYS A 60 14.79 37.65 -11.75
N VAL A 61 14.00 38.71 -11.91
CA VAL A 61 12.79 38.95 -11.12
C VAL A 61 11.77 37.82 -11.30
N LEU A 62 11.50 37.38 -12.53
CA LEU A 62 10.59 36.27 -12.79
C LEU A 62 11.08 34.95 -12.20
N THR A 63 12.39 34.73 -12.16
CA THR A 63 12.97 33.55 -11.50
C THR A 63 12.72 33.63 -10.00
N ASP A 64 13.01 34.77 -9.36
CA ASP A 64 12.80 34.96 -7.93
C ASP A 64 11.31 34.87 -7.54
N TYR A 65 10.41 35.38 -8.39
CA TYR A 65 8.96 35.25 -8.22
C TYR A 65 8.47 33.81 -8.43
N SER A 66 8.98 33.09 -9.43
CA SER A 66 8.61 31.68 -9.64
C SER A 66 9.09 30.77 -8.51
N ILE A 67 10.27 31.07 -7.94
CA ILE A 67 10.77 30.38 -6.75
C ILE A 67 9.87 30.69 -5.56
N LYS A 68 9.50 31.96 -5.30
CA LYS A 68 8.54 32.30 -4.24
C LYS A 68 7.17 31.65 -4.44
N MET A 69 6.65 31.61 -5.67
CA MET A 69 5.36 31.00 -5.96
C MET A 69 5.41 29.48 -5.82
N SER A 70 6.53 28.85 -6.17
CA SER A 70 6.74 27.43 -5.88
C SER A 70 6.90 27.19 -4.38
N GLU A 71 7.66 28.00 -3.64
CA GLU A 71 7.75 27.93 -2.18
C GLU A 71 6.39 28.15 -1.51
N GLU A 72 5.56 29.08 -1.99
CA GLU A 72 4.21 29.31 -1.46
C GLU A 72 3.26 28.15 -1.82
N ASN A 73 3.39 27.54 -3.01
CA ASN A 73 2.70 26.29 -3.34
C ASN A 73 3.24 25.08 -2.52
N TYR A 74 4.52 25.07 -2.13
CA TYR A 74 5.10 24.05 -1.25
C TYR A 74 4.76 24.30 0.24
N GLN A 75 4.63 25.55 0.66
CA GLN A 75 4.21 25.98 2.01
C GLN A 75 2.70 25.82 2.22
N ASN A 76 1.89 25.94 1.16
CA ASN A 76 0.50 25.51 1.15
C ASN A 76 0.34 23.98 1.09
N VAL A 77 1.42 23.21 0.87
CA VAL A 77 1.42 21.74 0.93
C VAL A 77 2.01 21.19 2.24
N ASN A 78 2.73 21.97 3.05
CA ASN A 78 3.23 21.51 4.35
C ASN A 78 3.46 22.63 5.38
N ASN A 79 2.41 23.32 5.80
CA ASN A 79 2.46 23.98 7.10
C ASN A 79 2.13 22.98 8.23
N GLY A 80 3.13 22.16 8.54
CA GLY A 80 3.65 21.91 9.89
C GLY A 80 2.78 21.38 11.04
N GLN A 81 1.45 21.38 10.98
CA GLN A 81 0.58 20.90 12.06
C GLN A 81 -0.65 20.16 11.53
N LEU A 82 -0.42 19.09 10.75
CA LEU A 82 -1.47 18.12 10.50
C LEU A 82 -1.74 17.35 11.80
N SER A 83 -2.85 17.66 12.46
CA SER A 83 -3.48 16.81 13.48
C SER A 83 -3.53 15.37 12.95
N GLY A 84 -3.38 14.36 13.82
CA GLY A 84 -3.22 12.96 13.40
C GLY A 84 -4.25 12.45 12.37
N ASN A 85 -5.43 13.08 12.32
CA ASN A 85 -6.49 12.82 11.37
C ASN A 85 -6.17 13.27 9.93
N GLU A 86 -5.47 14.39 9.76
CA GLU A 86 -5.12 14.96 8.47
C GLU A 86 -3.94 14.21 7.81
N ARG A 87 -2.96 13.75 8.60
CA ARG A 87 -1.91 12.84 8.12
C ARG A 87 -2.48 11.50 7.66
N ALA A 88 -3.47 10.98 8.38
CA ALA A 88 -4.17 9.76 7.98
C ALA A 88 -4.92 9.95 6.66
N LYS A 89 -5.64 11.07 6.49
CA LYS A 89 -6.30 11.41 5.21
C LYS A 89 -5.31 11.55 4.05
N LYS A 90 -4.18 12.22 4.24
CA LYS A 90 -3.15 12.36 3.20
C LYS A 90 -2.53 11.02 2.80
N ASN A 91 -2.23 10.16 3.78
CA ASN A 91 -1.73 8.81 3.51
C ASN A 91 -2.75 7.94 2.79
N LEU A 92 -4.04 8.04 3.14
CA LEU A 92 -5.13 7.35 2.43
C LEU A 92 -5.30 7.89 1.00
N GLY A 93 -5.16 9.20 0.79
CA GLY A 93 -5.17 9.81 -0.54
C GLY A 93 -4.00 9.36 -1.41
N MET A 94 -2.80 9.25 -0.83
CA MET A 94 -1.60 8.77 -1.52
C MET A 94 -1.67 7.26 -1.83
N ILE A 95 -2.20 6.45 -0.89
CA ILE A 95 -2.53 5.03 -1.14
C ILE A 95 -3.56 4.92 -2.26
N GLY A 96 -4.59 5.76 -2.25
CA GLY A 96 -5.60 5.83 -3.31
C GLY A 96 -4.99 6.17 -4.67
N LEU A 97 -4.08 7.15 -4.72
CA LEU A 97 -3.38 7.54 -5.95
C LEU A 97 -2.47 6.41 -6.47
N VAL A 98 -1.76 5.71 -5.58
CA VAL A 98 -0.95 4.53 -5.95
C VAL A 98 -1.86 3.39 -6.43
N LEU A 99 -3.00 3.15 -5.78
CA LEU A 99 -3.97 2.16 -6.24
C LEU A 99 -4.57 2.53 -7.59
N LEU A 100 -4.84 3.82 -7.84
CA LEU A 100 -5.38 4.33 -9.09
C LEU A 100 -4.33 4.25 -10.22
N ALA A 101 -3.07 4.55 -9.91
CA ALA A 101 -1.95 4.37 -10.83
C ALA A 101 -1.68 2.89 -11.14
N LEU A 102 -1.82 2.00 -10.15
CA LEU A 102 -1.77 0.55 -10.35
C LEU A 102 -2.95 0.09 -11.21
N MET A 103 -4.16 0.58 -10.96
CA MET A 103 -5.37 0.17 -11.69
C MET A 103 -5.41 0.74 -13.12
N ALA A 104 -4.78 1.90 -13.36
CA ALA A 104 -4.50 2.43 -14.69
C ALA A 104 -3.40 1.65 -15.42
N SER A 105 -2.61 0.84 -14.69
CA SER A 105 -1.69 -0.12 -15.30
C SER A 105 -2.46 -1.40 -15.69
N PRO A 106 -2.46 -1.80 -16.97
CA PRO A 106 -3.09 -3.04 -17.42
C PRO A 106 -2.49 -4.32 -16.78
N VAL A 107 -1.44 -4.19 -15.97
CA VAL A 107 -0.71 -5.27 -15.30
C VAL A 107 -1.23 -5.56 -13.88
N ALA A 108 -1.92 -4.62 -13.20
CA ALA A 108 -2.38 -4.85 -11.83
C ALA A 108 -3.53 -5.87 -11.73
N ILE A 109 -4.48 -5.80 -12.66
CA ILE A 109 -5.61 -6.74 -12.74
C ILE A 109 -5.14 -8.20 -12.89
N PRO A 110 -4.25 -8.55 -13.85
CA PRO A 110 -3.78 -9.93 -13.97
C PRO A 110 -2.97 -10.39 -12.75
N ILE A 111 -2.16 -9.53 -12.13
CA ILE A 111 -1.42 -9.88 -10.90
C ILE A 111 -2.38 -10.19 -9.74
N ALA A 112 -3.41 -9.35 -9.54
CA ALA A 112 -4.41 -9.58 -8.51
C ALA A 112 -5.15 -10.92 -8.71
N LEU A 113 -5.52 -11.22 -9.95
CA LEU A 113 -6.14 -12.50 -10.32
C LEU A 113 -5.23 -13.70 -10.00
N ILE A 114 -3.94 -13.62 -10.33
CA ILE A 114 -2.97 -14.69 -10.06
C ILE A 114 -2.87 -14.95 -8.56
N ILE A 115 -2.80 -13.90 -7.74
CA ILE A 115 -2.70 -14.03 -6.27
C ILE A 115 -3.96 -14.68 -5.69
N ILE A 116 -5.14 -14.26 -6.15
CA ILE A 116 -6.42 -14.83 -5.70
C ILE A 116 -6.52 -16.29 -6.10
N LEU A 117 -6.16 -16.63 -7.35
CA LEU A 117 -6.20 -17.99 -7.85
C LEU A 117 -5.22 -18.89 -7.09
N MET A 118 -4.00 -18.42 -6.84
CA MET A 118 -3.00 -19.15 -6.06
C MET A 118 -3.51 -19.43 -4.65
N LEU A 119 -4.12 -18.43 -4.00
CA LEU A 119 -4.68 -18.60 -2.65
C LEU A 119 -5.85 -19.61 -2.65
N ALA A 120 -6.76 -19.50 -3.62
CA ALA A 120 -7.87 -20.42 -3.78
C ALA A 120 -7.39 -21.85 -4.02
N LEU A 121 -6.32 -22.02 -4.81
CA LEU A 121 -5.72 -23.32 -5.08
C LEU A 121 -5.10 -23.93 -3.82
N VAL A 122 -4.34 -23.16 -3.04
CA VAL A 122 -3.74 -23.64 -1.78
C VAL A 122 -4.82 -24.07 -0.78
N VAL A 123 -5.87 -23.27 -0.61
CA VAL A 123 -6.98 -23.59 0.29
C VAL A 123 -7.76 -24.79 -0.22
N GLY A 124 -8.09 -24.82 -1.51
CA GLY A 124 -8.81 -25.91 -2.16
C GLY A 124 -8.06 -27.24 -2.06
N LEU A 125 -6.75 -27.22 -2.28
CA LEU A 125 -5.89 -28.40 -2.17
C LEU A 125 -5.83 -28.90 -0.71
N GLY A 126 -5.75 -28.00 0.26
CA GLY A 126 -5.82 -28.35 1.68
C GLY A 126 -7.13 -29.05 2.04
N ILE A 127 -8.26 -28.49 1.61
CA ILE A 127 -9.59 -29.09 1.83
C ILE A 127 -9.70 -30.45 1.12
N PHE A 128 -9.19 -30.55 -0.11
CA PHE A 128 -9.19 -31.80 -0.87
C PHE A 128 -8.41 -32.91 -0.15
N PHE A 129 -7.20 -32.62 0.35
CA PHE A 129 -6.42 -33.60 1.10
C PHE A 129 -7.11 -34.06 2.38
N ILE A 130 -7.76 -33.14 3.10
CA ILE A 130 -8.53 -33.47 4.30
C ILE A 130 -9.70 -34.39 3.97
N LEU A 131 -10.44 -34.09 2.91
CA LEU A 131 -11.57 -34.89 2.47
C LEU A 131 -11.13 -36.28 1.96
N LEU A 132 -10.04 -36.33 1.20
CA LEU A 132 -9.43 -37.57 0.73
C LEU A 132 -8.98 -38.45 1.91
N PHE A 133 -8.35 -37.85 2.93
CA PHE A 133 -7.95 -38.55 4.13
C PHE A 133 -9.16 -39.12 4.89
N LEU A 134 -10.22 -38.33 5.06
CA LEU A 134 -11.47 -38.80 5.69
C LEU A 134 -12.11 -39.95 4.90
N PHE A 135 -12.12 -39.84 3.57
CA PHE A 135 -12.62 -40.89 2.68
C PHE A 135 -11.81 -42.18 2.80
N LEU A 136 -10.48 -42.10 2.84
CA LEU A 136 -9.59 -43.25 3.04
C LEU A 136 -9.85 -43.95 4.37
N VAL A 137 -10.03 -43.19 5.46
CA VAL A 137 -10.37 -43.77 6.77
C VAL A 137 -11.75 -44.45 6.72
N ALA A 138 -12.75 -43.83 6.11
CA ALA A 138 -14.08 -44.43 5.98
C ALA A 138 -14.06 -45.71 5.12
N ALA A 139 -13.29 -45.71 4.02
CA ALA A 139 -13.12 -46.89 3.17
C ALA A 139 -12.36 -48.01 3.89
N SER A 140 -11.34 -47.67 4.68
CA SER A 140 -10.59 -48.61 5.52
C SER A 140 -11.51 -49.40 6.46
N VAL A 141 -12.47 -48.71 7.11
CA VAL A 141 -13.45 -49.36 7.99
C VAL A 141 -14.30 -50.39 7.24
N ILE A 142 -14.77 -50.06 6.02
CA ILE A 142 -15.55 -50.99 5.19
C ILE A 142 -14.72 -52.23 4.85
N VAL A 143 -13.46 -52.04 4.48
CA VAL A 143 -12.53 -53.15 4.21
C VAL A 143 -12.31 -53.99 5.45
N GLY A 144 -12.06 -53.38 6.61
CA GLY A 144 -11.86 -54.07 7.88
C GLY A 144 -13.06 -54.95 8.26
N ILE A 145 -14.28 -54.41 8.15
CA ILE A 145 -15.52 -55.16 8.39
C ILE A 145 -15.68 -56.30 7.35
N GLY A 146 -15.41 -56.01 6.07
CA GLY A 146 -15.48 -57.01 4.99
C GLY A 146 -14.53 -58.19 5.21
N LEU A 147 -13.31 -57.94 5.69
CA LEU A 147 -12.33 -58.98 6.03
C LEU A 147 -12.82 -59.87 7.18
N ILE A 148 -13.47 -59.29 8.19
CA ILE A 148 -14.06 -60.06 9.29
C ILE A 148 -15.18 -60.98 8.77
N PHE A 149 -16.08 -60.47 7.92
CA PHE A 149 -17.12 -61.27 7.30
C PHE A 149 -16.58 -62.41 6.43
N MET A 150 -15.55 -62.14 5.61
CA MET A 150 -14.87 -63.18 4.83
C MET A 150 -14.22 -64.24 5.74
N GLY A 151 -13.61 -63.81 6.85
CA GLY A 151 -13.02 -64.73 7.82
C GLY A 151 -14.04 -65.69 8.43
N PHE A 152 -15.23 -65.20 8.78
CA PHE A 152 -16.33 -66.06 9.26
C PHE A 152 -16.83 -67.03 8.20
N TRP A 153 -16.87 -66.63 6.92
CA TRP A 153 -17.31 -67.50 5.84
C TRP A 153 -16.35 -68.69 5.62
N VAL A 154 -15.04 -68.45 5.70
CA VAL A 154 -13.99 -69.44 5.38
C VAL A 154 -13.68 -70.37 6.58
N ILE A 155 -14.30 -70.16 7.75
CA ILE A 155 -14.04 -70.95 8.97
C ILE A 155 -14.29 -72.44 8.78
N PHE A 156 -15.26 -72.81 7.93
CA PHE A 156 -15.59 -74.21 7.61
C PHE A 156 -14.67 -74.82 6.55
N GLN A 157 -13.88 -74.01 5.85
CA GLN A 157 -12.93 -74.47 4.83
C GLN A 157 -11.51 -74.60 5.38
N SER A 158 -11.03 -73.57 6.10
CA SER A 158 -9.67 -73.52 6.64
C SER A 158 -9.63 -72.64 7.87
N PHE A 159 -9.45 -73.28 9.03
CA PHE A 159 -9.39 -72.60 10.32
C PHE A 159 -8.22 -71.58 10.42
N PRO A 160 -6.99 -71.89 9.95
CA PRO A 160 -5.90 -70.91 9.95
C PRO A 160 -6.19 -69.67 9.09
N THR A 161 -6.82 -69.87 7.93
CA THR A 161 -7.16 -68.79 7.00
C THR A 161 -8.23 -67.87 7.58
N ALA A 162 -9.21 -68.43 8.29
CA ALA A 162 -10.24 -67.66 8.99
C ALA A 162 -9.63 -66.75 10.09
N ILE A 163 -8.73 -67.29 10.92
CA ILE A 163 -8.04 -66.50 11.96
C ILE A 163 -7.23 -65.36 11.32
N PHE A 164 -6.56 -65.63 10.19
CA PHE A 164 -5.79 -64.61 9.50
C PHE A 164 -6.67 -63.45 9.00
N TYR A 165 -7.79 -63.72 8.33
CA TYR A 165 -8.69 -62.68 7.84
C TYR A 165 -9.38 -61.90 8.95
N VAL A 166 -9.86 -62.57 10.00
CA VAL A 166 -10.45 -61.91 11.17
C VAL A 166 -9.40 -61.06 11.88
N GLY A 167 -8.18 -61.57 12.07
CA GLY A 167 -7.08 -60.86 12.69
C GLY A 167 -6.67 -59.60 11.91
N MET A 168 -6.54 -59.71 10.58
CA MET A 168 -6.26 -58.56 9.72
C MET A 168 -7.38 -57.51 9.76
N GLY A 169 -8.64 -57.93 9.73
CA GLY A 169 -9.78 -57.01 9.87
C GLY A 169 -9.76 -56.27 11.21
N LEU A 170 -9.45 -56.97 12.31
CA LEU A 170 -9.29 -56.35 13.63
C LEU A 170 -8.12 -55.37 13.69
N LEU A 171 -6.98 -55.69 13.04
CA LEU A 171 -5.83 -54.80 12.97
C LEU A 171 -6.15 -53.51 12.22
N VAL A 172 -6.85 -53.61 11.08
CA VAL A 172 -7.29 -52.45 10.29
C VAL A 172 -8.18 -51.54 11.14
N LEU A 173 -9.22 -52.11 11.79
CA LEU A 173 -10.10 -51.34 12.66
C LEU A 173 -9.37 -50.77 13.90
N GLY A 174 -8.39 -51.50 14.42
CA GLY A 174 -7.54 -51.03 15.52
C GLY A 174 -6.72 -49.80 15.11
N VAL A 175 -6.14 -49.81 13.91
CA VAL A 175 -5.43 -48.64 13.36
C VAL A 175 -6.39 -47.47 13.14
N ASP A 176 -7.59 -47.73 12.62
CA ASP A 176 -8.62 -46.70 12.44
C ASP A 176 -8.97 -46.01 13.77
N PHE A 177 -9.02 -46.75 14.89
CA PHE A 177 -9.25 -46.17 16.21
C PHE A 177 -8.16 -45.17 16.64
N PHE A 178 -6.89 -45.48 16.35
CA PHE A 178 -5.77 -44.56 16.60
C PHE A 178 -5.76 -43.34 15.65
N LEU A 179 -6.35 -43.48 14.45
CA LEU A 179 -6.45 -42.38 13.48
C LEU A 179 -7.51 -41.34 13.87
N ILE A 180 -8.49 -41.67 14.71
CA ILE A 180 -9.54 -40.73 15.17
C ILE A 180 -8.94 -39.48 15.87
N PRO A 181 -8.11 -39.59 16.93
CA PRO A 181 -7.53 -38.42 17.58
C PRO A 181 -6.61 -37.63 16.64
N ILE A 182 -5.90 -38.32 15.73
CA ILE A 182 -5.07 -37.68 14.69
C ILE A 182 -5.94 -36.85 13.74
N THR A 183 -7.08 -37.38 13.31
CA THR A 183 -8.02 -36.69 12.43
C THR A 183 -8.55 -35.42 13.08
N ILE A 184 -8.98 -35.51 14.35
CA ILE A 184 -9.47 -34.35 15.11
C ILE A 184 -8.36 -33.31 15.30
N ALA A 185 -7.15 -33.75 15.62
CA ALA A 185 -5.98 -32.88 15.76
C ALA A 185 -5.66 -32.17 14.43
N LEU A 186 -5.71 -32.90 13.31
CA LEU A 186 -5.46 -32.37 11.97
C LEU A 186 -6.50 -31.30 11.58
N PHE A 187 -7.79 -31.57 11.85
CA PHE A 187 -8.86 -30.60 11.63
C PHE A 187 -8.66 -29.34 12.47
N LYS A 188 -8.39 -29.49 13.76
CA LYS A 188 -8.16 -28.36 14.68
C LYS A 188 -6.92 -27.56 14.26
N TRP A 189 -5.86 -28.24 13.84
CA TRP A 189 -4.64 -27.60 13.33
C TRP A 189 -4.92 -26.83 12.04
N PHE A 190 -5.63 -27.42 11.08
CA PHE A 190 -6.01 -26.76 9.82
C PHE A 190 -6.85 -25.50 10.07
N PHE A 191 -7.86 -25.57 10.95
CA PHE A 191 -8.64 -24.39 11.36
C PHE A 191 -7.78 -23.36 12.11
N SER A 192 -6.80 -23.78 12.89
CA SER A 192 -5.88 -22.85 13.52
C SER A 192 -5.02 -22.13 12.48
N VAL A 193 -4.49 -22.86 11.49
CA VAL A 193 -3.70 -22.30 10.39
C VAL A 193 -4.52 -21.31 9.58
N ILE A 194 -5.78 -21.61 9.23
CA ILE A 194 -6.64 -20.68 8.49
C ILE A 194 -6.90 -19.41 9.31
N VAL A 195 -7.22 -19.54 10.61
CA VAL A 195 -7.47 -18.38 11.48
C VAL A 195 -6.21 -17.56 11.69
N ILE A 196 -5.05 -18.19 11.88
CA ILE A 196 -3.76 -17.50 11.98
C ILE A 196 -3.44 -16.79 10.68
N PHE A 197 -3.71 -17.39 9.53
CA PHE A 197 -3.53 -16.78 8.22
C PHE A 197 -4.42 -15.56 8.05
N PHE A 198 -5.73 -15.66 8.33
CA PHE A 198 -6.64 -14.52 8.29
C PHE A 198 -6.26 -13.43 9.28
N ARG A 199 -5.85 -13.80 10.50
CA ARG A 199 -5.38 -12.83 11.50
C ARG A 199 -4.07 -12.17 11.06
N TRP A 200 -3.15 -12.90 10.45
CA TRP A 200 -1.89 -12.36 9.91
C TRP A 200 -2.15 -11.46 8.71
N LEU A 201 -3.04 -11.86 7.80
CA LEU A 201 -3.44 -11.08 6.64
C LEU A 201 -4.14 -9.79 7.08
N GLY A 202 -5.12 -9.89 7.99
CA GLY A 202 -5.78 -8.74 8.62
C GLY A 202 -4.78 -7.87 9.37
N LYS A 203 -3.83 -8.45 10.12
CA LYS A 203 -2.77 -7.71 10.80
C LYS A 203 -1.91 -6.96 9.79
N LYS A 204 -1.47 -7.61 8.71
CA LYS A 204 -0.58 -7.02 7.69
C LYS A 204 -1.27 -5.98 6.81
N LEU A 205 -2.57 -6.13 6.57
CA LEU A 205 -3.39 -5.17 5.82
C LEU A 205 -3.92 -4.02 6.72
N LEU A 206 -4.12 -4.25 8.03
CA LEU A 206 -4.68 -3.26 8.96
C LEU A 206 -3.64 -2.61 9.90
N HIS A 207 -2.38 -3.06 9.95
CA HIS A 207 -1.30 -2.47 10.77
C HIS A 207 -0.75 -1.12 10.27
N GLY A 208 -1.54 -0.37 9.50
CA GLY A 208 -1.35 1.08 9.35
C GLY A 208 -1.81 1.89 10.56
N ARG A 209 -2.50 1.31 11.55
CA ARG A 209 -2.95 2.04 12.76
C ARG A 209 -2.43 1.40 14.04
N LYS A 210 -1.28 1.88 14.51
CA LYS A 210 -0.89 1.76 15.92
C LYS A 210 -1.84 2.63 16.74
N THR A 211 -2.78 2.03 17.46
CA THR A 211 -3.46 2.70 18.57
C THR A 211 -2.50 2.72 19.76
N PRO A 212 -2.09 3.89 20.27
CA PRO A 212 -1.37 3.94 21.54
C PRO A 212 -2.34 3.53 22.65
N MET A 213 -1.93 2.53 23.43
CA MET A 213 -2.60 2.14 24.67
C MET A 213 -2.56 3.35 25.62
N LYS A 214 -3.74 3.82 26.02
CA LYS A 214 -3.92 4.89 27.01
C LYS A 214 -3.30 4.44 28.34
N GLY A 215 -2.39 5.26 28.83
CA GLY A 215 -1.50 4.98 29.96
C GLY A 215 -2.19 4.73 31.30
N GLU A 216 -1.39 4.10 32.15
CA GLU A 216 -1.41 4.03 33.60
C GLU A 216 -2.56 4.76 34.30
N GLN A 217 -3.42 3.98 34.96
CA GLN A 217 -4.08 4.45 36.17
C GLN A 217 -3.04 4.54 37.29
N LYS A 218 -2.67 5.77 37.63
CA LYS A 218 -2.11 6.10 38.94
C LYS A 218 -3.13 7.00 39.65
N ASN A 219 -3.30 6.73 40.95
CA ASN A 219 -4.02 7.50 41.98
C ASN A 219 -5.44 7.03 42.32
N ALA A 220 -5.52 6.12 43.29
CA ALA A 220 -6.24 6.35 44.54
C ALA A 220 -5.50 5.60 45.66
#